data_AF-A0A8J2S4Q6-F1
#
_entry.id   AF-A0A8J2S4Q6-F1
#
_cell.length_a   1.000
_cell.length_b   1.000
_cell.length_c   1.000
_cell.angle_alpha   90.00
_cell.angle_beta   90.00
_cell.angle_gamma   90.00
#
_symmetry.space_group_name_H-M   'P 1'
#
loop_
_entity.id
_entity.type
_entity.pdbx_description
1 polymer ?
#
loop_
_entity_poly.entity_id
_entity_poly.type
_entity_poly.pdbx_seq_one_letter_code
_entity_poly.pdbx_strand_id
1 'polypeptide(L)'
;MHADAIKKLYRFAEAKDRKGESLYKDIKMAHDETQLEHISKIEKKIPAGKGGDDVCGSSAWKAARGNSSSKKNIDITGLEMMSCTHGTVVYSANLFKGETYKHTHLQHLKSYEKGTKFFCNDVICKYWPFAIKVGQLFADSNPEYQKLTEDMVPFLSRFHGLGHSWACRVLYNGHWEKDGADMLGEEQEQVFSYMARLGSTTKHQSRASRRDDISSAILYFNVDKEKRMIPSLCLWLNRARCRTLLYEKKLQNLLDRRGLKKEDLPEVLQRLKKQAKLVNSKRLTVEWEVGLLQKELEGECHMIKVLHTRNATFFDTCKARTANRKIMSKKKKKVDAIVDLLSGKGIKVSKENLDTGFFPWHNTKEFSVGDDYELVDTWMLSLRYEEAIVQAKKEMGEFIRSLTSLCFDLQSDIKNYEKIRPVTLLNYSRSILANTEIVRIREILRKALNQFTDALNLNISEDSEIDPQDFLEMVEKEEELLEALQEETDEESDNDEEGEKF
;
A
#
# COMPACT_ATOMS: atom_id res chain seq x y z
N MET A 1 7.13 -3.57 -1.00
CA MET A 1 6.14 -4.22 -1.89
C MET A 1 4.78 -4.06 -1.27
N HIS A 2 3.75 -3.80 -2.06
CA HIS A 2 2.37 -3.68 -1.61
C HIS A 2 1.58 -4.91 -2.04
N ALA A 3 0.93 -5.60 -1.09
CA ALA A 3 0.01 -6.70 -1.36
C ALA A 3 -1.41 -6.36 -0.94
N ASP A 4 -2.36 -6.62 -1.85
CA ASP A 4 -3.80 -6.45 -1.62
C ASP A 4 -4.65 -7.35 -2.54
N ALA A 5 -5.97 -7.39 -2.31
CA ALA A 5 -6.93 -8.25 -2.98
C ALA A 5 -7.90 -7.53 -3.94
N ILE A 6 -7.91 -7.97 -5.20
CA ILE A 6 -8.89 -7.55 -6.21
C ILE A 6 -10.04 -8.56 -6.35
N LYS A 7 -11.22 -8.18 -5.84
CA LYS A 7 -12.47 -9.00 -5.89
C LYS A 7 -13.19 -8.93 -7.25
N LYS A 8 -12.87 -7.93 -8.09
CA LYS A 8 -13.45 -7.77 -9.46
C LYS A 8 -13.03 -8.89 -10.43
N LEU A 9 -12.00 -9.67 -10.09
CA LEU A 9 -11.48 -10.79 -10.88
C LEU A 9 -12.03 -12.15 -10.42
N TYR A 10 -13.35 -12.26 -10.23
CA TYR A 10 -13.97 -13.51 -9.85
C TYR A 10 -14.14 -14.48 -11.04
N ARG A 11 -14.41 -15.76 -10.74
CA ARG A 11 -14.73 -16.82 -11.71
C ARG A 11 -15.97 -17.58 -11.25
N PHE A 12 -16.86 -17.87 -12.19
CA PHE A 12 -18.06 -18.64 -11.91
C PHE A 12 -17.75 -20.14 -11.79
N ALA A 13 -18.44 -20.80 -10.86
CA ALA A 13 -18.32 -22.24 -10.64
C ALA A 13 -18.82 -23.07 -11.83
N GLU A 14 -19.76 -22.54 -12.63
CA GLU A 14 -20.27 -23.17 -13.86
C GLU A 14 -19.27 -23.16 -15.03
N ALA A 15 -18.18 -22.39 -14.92
CA ALA A 15 -17.19 -22.30 -15.98
C ALA A 15 -16.54 -23.68 -16.19
N LYS A 16 -16.70 -24.22 -17.41
CA LYS A 16 -16.20 -25.55 -17.75
C LYS A 16 -14.68 -25.56 -17.76
N ASP A 17 -14.09 -26.38 -16.90
CA ASP A 17 -12.68 -26.66 -16.98
C ASP A 17 -12.38 -27.55 -18.19
N ARG A 18 -11.37 -27.13 -18.96
CA ARG A 18 -10.81 -27.89 -20.06
C ARG A 18 -9.56 -28.59 -19.56
N LYS A 19 -9.28 -29.78 -20.09
CA LYS A 19 -8.02 -30.48 -19.80
C LYS A 19 -6.86 -29.66 -20.38
N GLY A 20 -5.90 -29.28 -19.53
CA GLY A 20 -4.72 -28.54 -19.93
C GLY A 20 -4.06 -27.85 -18.73
N GLU A 21 -2.75 -27.69 -18.80
CA GLU A 21 -1.99 -26.85 -17.87
C GLU A 21 -1.82 -25.46 -18.48
N SER A 22 -1.62 -24.47 -17.61
CA SER A 22 -1.26 -23.12 -18.03
C SER A 22 0.12 -23.11 -18.69
N LEU A 23 0.24 -22.39 -19.81
CA LEU A 23 1.50 -22.16 -20.51
C LEU A 23 2.47 -21.34 -19.65
N TYR A 24 1.96 -20.39 -18.87
CA TYR A 24 2.75 -19.52 -17.99
C TYR A 24 3.08 -20.12 -16.62
N LYS A 25 2.43 -21.23 -16.25
CA LYS A 25 2.65 -21.95 -14.98
C LYS A 25 2.65 -21.01 -13.76
N ASP A 26 3.80 -20.83 -13.12
CA ASP A 26 3.99 -20.09 -11.87
C ASP A 26 4.84 -18.81 -12.02
N ILE A 27 5.07 -18.34 -13.25
CA ILE A 27 5.93 -17.16 -13.51
C ILE A 27 5.43 -15.89 -12.80
N LYS A 28 4.11 -15.67 -12.78
CA LYS A 28 3.46 -14.49 -12.14
C LYS A 28 2.33 -14.83 -11.18
N MET A 29 1.80 -16.05 -11.24
CA MET A 29 0.67 -16.49 -10.44
C MET A 29 1.04 -17.76 -9.68
N ALA A 30 0.83 -17.83 -8.37
CA ALA A 30 1.05 -19.03 -7.57
C ALA A 30 0.27 -20.22 -8.14
N HIS A 31 0.89 -21.40 -8.23
CA HIS A 31 0.16 -22.62 -8.58
C HIS A 31 -0.90 -22.91 -7.52
N ASP A 32 -2.06 -23.44 -7.94
CA ASP A 32 -3.21 -23.62 -7.05
C ASP A 32 -2.90 -24.56 -5.87
N GLU A 33 -2.15 -25.61 -6.13
CA GLU A 33 -1.74 -26.57 -5.10
C GLU A 33 -0.78 -25.94 -4.09
N THR A 34 0.24 -25.21 -4.54
CA THR A 34 1.24 -24.60 -3.67
C THR A 34 0.63 -23.54 -2.75
N GLN A 35 -0.28 -22.70 -3.28
CA GLN A 35 -0.95 -21.71 -2.44
C GLN A 35 -1.88 -22.38 -1.41
N LEU A 36 -2.63 -23.42 -1.80
CA LEU A 36 -3.53 -24.14 -0.91
C LEU A 36 -2.76 -24.89 0.18
N GLU A 37 -1.59 -25.46 -0.15
CA GLU A 37 -0.71 -26.08 0.83
C GLU A 37 -0.23 -25.07 1.87
N HIS A 38 0.25 -23.89 1.43
CA HIS A 38 0.69 -22.81 2.33
C HIS A 38 -0.43 -22.36 3.26
N ILE A 39 -1.63 -22.13 2.71
CA ILE A 39 -2.81 -21.72 3.49
C ILE A 39 -3.20 -22.82 4.49
N SER A 40 -3.34 -24.08 4.02
CA SER A 40 -3.73 -25.22 4.85
C SER A 40 -2.75 -25.46 5.99
N LYS A 41 -1.46 -25.28 5.73
CA LYS A 41 -0.40 -25.40 6.74
C LYS A 41 -0.60 -24.42 7.89
N ILE A 42 -0.84 -23.14 7.58
CA ILE A 42 -1.10 -22.11 8.59
C ILE A 42 -2.42 -22.39 9.32
N GLU A 43 -3.46 -22.79 8.59
CA GLU A 43 -4.79 -23.08 9.15
C GLU A 43 -4.79 -24.21 10.17
N LYS A 44 -3.93 -25.21 10.01
CA LYS A 44 -3.78 -26.30 10.99
C LYS A 44 -3.32 -25.82 12.37
N LYS A 45 -2.50 -24.76 12.44
CA LYS A 45 -2.00 -24.20 13.71
C LYS A 45 -2.79 -22.97 14.18
N ILE A 46 -3.35 -22.22 13.24
CA ILE A 46 -4.19 -21.05 13.50
C ILE A 46 -5.55 -21.31 12.83
N PRO A 47 -6.43 -22.10 13.48
CA PRO A 47 -7.74 -22.38 12.95
C PRO A 47 -8.58 -21.10 12.88
N ALA A 48 -9.64 -21.14 12.08
CA ALA A 48 -10.56 -20.03 11.88
C ALA A 48 -11.09 -19.50 13.24
N GLY A 49 -10.82 -18.23 13.53
CA GLY A 49 -11.47 -17.54 14.65
C GLY A 49 -12.95 -17.33 14.35
N LYS A 50 -13.81 -17.38 15.38
CA LYS A 50 -15.19 -16.88 15.26
C LYS A 50 -15.10 -15.37 15.00
N GLY A 51 -15.80 -14.92 13.94
CA GLY A 51 -15.71 -13.58 13.39
C GLY A 51 -15.67 -12.48 14.45
N GLY A 52 -14.64 -11.66 14.38
CA GLY A 52 -14.60 -10.34 14.99
C GLY A 52 -14.53 -9.31 13.87
N ASP A 53 -15.11 -8.13 14.10
CA ASP A 53 -14.92 -6.99 13.20
C ASP A 53 -13.45 -6.56 13.26
N ASP A 54 -12.66 -7.04 12.31
CA ASP A 54 -11.24 -6.72 12.17
C ASP A 54 -11.05 -5.34 11.49
N VAL A 55 -11.83 -4.36 11.90
CA VAL A 55 -11.75 -2.97 11.40
C VAL A 55 -10.78 -2.17 12.28
N CYS A 56 -10.02 -1.24 11.69
CA CYS A 56 -9.15 -0.32 12.43
C CYS A 56 -9.66 1.12 12.34
N GLY A 57 -10.08 1.70 13.46
CA GLY A 57 -10.49 3.10 13.51
C GLY A 57 -11.80 3.35 12.77
N SER A 58 -11.80 4.32 11.85
CA SER A 58 -12.97 4.70 11.05
C SER A 58 -12.96 4.05 9.65
N SER A 59 -12.06 3.09 9.41
CA SER A 59 -11.85 2.50 8.10
C SER A 59 -13.15 1.86 7.60
N ALA A 60 -13.47 2.08 6.32
CA ALA A 60 -14.45 1.23 5.62
C ALA A 60 -13.85 -0.15 5.33
N TRP A 61 -12.51 -0.20 5.26
CA TRP A 61 -11.69 -1.37 5.00
C TRP A 61 -11.88 -2.44 6.06
N LYS A 62 -12.51 -3.54 5.63
CA LYS A 62 -12.57 -4.78 6.40
C LYS A 62 -11.22 -5.46 6.23
N ALA A 63 -10.49 -5.70 7.31
CA ALA A 63 -9.29 -6.50 7.18
C ALA A 63 -9.61 -7.91 6.67
N ALA A 64 -8.66 -8.52 5.97
CA ALA A 64 -8.74 -9.91 5.58
C ALA A 64 -9.14 -10.77 6.78
N ARG A 65 -10.21 -11.56 6.64
CA ARG A 65 -10.76 -12.32 7.76
C ARG A 65 -9.84 -13.50 8.08
N GLY A 66 -9.87 -13.96 9.33
CA GLY A 66 -9.29 -15.25 9.69
C GLY A 66 -9.85 -16.42 8.86
N ASN A 67 -11.05 -16.26 8.28
CA ASN A 67 -11.67 -17.20 7.35
C ASN A 67 -12.68 -16.47 6.44
N SER A 68 -12.87 -16.92 5.21
CA SER A 68 -13.90 -16.43 4.30
C SER A 68 -14.85 -17.53 3.84
N SER A 69 -16.11 -17.19 3.59
CA SER A 69 -17.12 -18.11 3.05
C SER A 69 -17.10 -18.14 1.52
N SER A 70 -17.26 -19.33 0.94
CA SER A 70 -17.51 -19.48 -0.49
C SER A 70 -18.78 -18.72 -0.89
N LYS A 71 -18.71 -17.91 -1.94
CA LYS A 71 -19.89 -17.25 -2.52
C LYS A 71 -20.63 -18.24 -3.43
N LYS A 72 -21.97 -18.22 -3.42
CA LYS A 72 -22.80 -19.09 -4.27
C LYS A 72 -22.44 -18.87 -5.75
N ASN A 73 -22.30 -19.96 -6.50
CA ASN A 73 -21.95 -19.95 -7.94
C ASN A 73 -20.57 -19.36 -8.30
N ILE A 74 -19.70 -19.10 -7.33
CA ILE A 74 -18.34 -18.55 -7.54
C ILE A 74 -17.32 -19.53 -6.97
N ASP A 75 -16.34 -19.96 -7.77
CA ASP A 75 -15.26 -20.84 -7.30
C ASP A 75 -13.92 -20.13 -7.10
N ILE A 76 -13.75 -18.93 -7.70
CA ILE A 76 -12.66 -17.98 -7.40
C ILE A 76 -13.31 -16.63 -7.14
N THR A 77 -13.12 -16.08 -5.95
CA THR A 77 -13.71 -14.80 -5.52
C THR A 77 -12.89 -13.57 -5.91
N GLY A 78 -11.67 -13.75 -6.41
CA GLY A 78 -10.76 -12.67 -6.78
C GLY A 78 -9.30 -13.12 -6.87
N LEU A 79 -8.38 -12.16 -6.86
CA LEU A 79 -6.93 -12.42 -6.76
C LEU A 79 -6.32 -11.60 -5.64
N GLU A 80 -5.37 -12.18 -4.92
CA GLU A 80 -4.37 -11.43 -4.16
C GLU A 80 -3.24 -11.06 -5.12
N MET A 81 -2.86 -9.80 -5.23
CA MET A 81 -1.75 -9.36 -6.09
C MET A 81 -0.74 -8.55 -5.29
N MET A 82 0.52 -8.59 -5.70
CA MET A 82 1.59 -7.81 -5.10
C MET A 82 2.39 -7.04 -6.13
N SER A 83 2.58 -5.74 -5.89
CA SER A 83 3.41 -4.85 -6.71
C SER A 83 4.62 -4.29 -5.96
N CYS A 84 5.62 -3.83 -6.70
CA CYS A 84 6.66 -2.94 -6.17
C CYS A 84 6.18 -1.48 -6.17
N THR A 85 7.00 -0.59 -5.62
CA THR A 85 6.79 0.87 -5.54
C THR A 85 6.86 1.56 -6.90
N HIS A 86 7.24 0.85 -7.96
CA HIS A 86 7.14 1.32 -9.35
C HIS A 86 5.82 0.89 -10.01
N GLY A 87 4.95 0.20 -9.28
CA GLY A 87 3.72 -0.36 -9.80
C GLY A 87 3.94 -1.54 -10.75
N THR A 88 5.07 -2.23 -10.66
CA THR A 88 5.30 -3.49 -11.40
C THR A 88 4.73 -4.65 -10.59
N VAL A 89 3.88 -5.47 -11.20
CA VAL A 89 3.30 -6.65 -10.55
C VAL A 89 4.35 -7.76 -10.47
N VAL A 90 4.62 -8.20 -9.24
CA VAL A 90 5.66 -9.18 -8.93
C VAL A 90 5.06 -10.58 -8.82
N TYR A 91 3.95 -10.72 -8.12
CA TYR A 91 3.33 -12.00 -7.82
C TYR A 91 1.82 -11.87 -7.61
N SER A 92 1.09 -12.97 -7.74
CA SER A 92 -0.35 -13.03 -7.49
C SER A 92 -0.81 -14.44 -7.14
N ALA A 93 -2.00 -14.55 -6.55
CA ALA A 93 -2.57 -15.82 -6.06
C ALA A 93 -4.10 -15.78 -6.20
N ASN A 94 -4.74 -16.94 -6.39
CA ASN A 94 -6.21 -17.00 -6.48
C ASN A 94 -6.83 -16.94 -5.07
N LEU A 95 -7.94 -16.22 -4.95
CA LEU A 95 -8.78 -16.25 -3.76
C LEU A 95 -9.91 -17.25 -3.98
N PHE A 96 -9.86 -18.44 -3.36
CA PHE A 96 -10.90 -19.46 -3.58
C PHE A 96 -12.16 -19.24 -2.74
N LYS A 97 -11.99 -18.73 -1.54
CA LYS A 97 -13.09 -18.55 -0.59
C LYS A 97 -13.25 -17.12 -0.11
N GLY A 98 -12.43 -16.18 -0.60
CA GLY A 98 -12.32 -14.80 -0.13
C GLY A 98 -10.93 -14.50 0.44
N GLU A 99 -10.68 -13.22 0.70
CA GLU A 99 -9.42 -12.72 1.23
C GLU A 99 -9.19 -13.16 2.69
N THR A 100 -7.97 -13.57 3.01
CA THR A 100 -7.56 -13.92 4.39
C THR A 100 -6.11 -13.52 4.61
N TYR A 101 -5.71 -13.31 5.88
CA TYR A 101 -4.31 -13.02 6.19
C TYR A 101 -3.32 -14.10 5.72
N LYS A 102 -3.78 -15.32 5.40
CA LYS A 102 -2.91 -16.37 4.86
C LYS A 102 -2.50 -16.07 3.40
N HIS A 103 -3.37 -15.44 2.62
CA HIS A 103 -3.04 -14.99 1.26
C HIS A 103 -2.02 -13.84 1.33
N THR A 104 -2.27 -12.85 2.19
CA THR A 104 -1.32 -11.76 2.45
C THR A 104 0.02 -12.30 2.96
N HIS A 105 0.02 -13.33 3.81
CA HIS A 105 1.24 -13.99 4.28
C HIS A 105 2.00 -14.71 3.17
N LEU A 106 1.31 -15.31 2.19
CA LEU A 106 1.98 -15.86 1.01
C LEU A 106 2.69 -14.75 0.24
N GLN A 107 2.05 -13.59 0.06
CA GLN A 107 2.69 -12.44 -0.59
C GLN A 107 3.86 -11.90 0.25
N HIS A 108 3.73 -11.85 1.57
CA HIS A 108 4.80 -11.43 2.48
C HIS A 108 6.03 -12.34 2.36
N LEU A 109 5.84 -13.65 2.33
CA LEU A 109 6.92 -14.61 2.08
C LEU A 109 7.58 -14.35 0.71
N LYS A 110 6.79 -14.17 -0.34
CA LYS A 110 7.32 -13.85 -1.68
C LYS A 110 8.04 -12.50 -1.73
N SER A 111 7.59 -11.52 -0.97
CA SER A 111 8.26 -10.22 -0.89
C SER A 111 9.63 -10.32 -0.21
N TYR A 112 9.75 -11.17 0.81
CA TYR A 112 10.99 -11.45 1.51
C TYR A 112 11.99 -12.21 0.63
N GLU A 113 11.53 -13.22 -0.11
CA GLU A 113 12.34 -13.93 -1.11
C GLU A 113 12.93 -12.99 -2.18
N LYS A 114 12.28 -11.84 -2.42
CA LYS A 114 12.74 -10.79 -3.35
C LYS A 114 13.66 -9.75 -2.71
N GLY A 115 14.03 -9.91 -1.43
CA GLY A 115 14.92 -9.00 -0.71
C GLY A 115 14.27 -7.66 -0.38
N THR A 116 12.95 -7.63 -0.20
CA THR A 116 12.22 -6.40 0.13
C THR A 116 12.42 -6.03 1.60
N LYS A 117 12.60 -4.74 1.89
CA LYS A 117 12.65 -4.22 3.28
C LYS A 117 11.27 -3.88 3.86
N PHE A 118 10.39 -3.28 3.07
CA PHE A 118 9.08 -2.81 3.52
C PHE A 118 7.94 -3.66 2.94
N PHE A 119 7.04 -4.11 3.81
CA PHE A 119 5.80 -4.79 3.41
C PHE A 119 4.60 -3.86 3.64
N CYS A 120 3.97 -3.45 2.54
CA CYS A 120 2.80 -2.58 2.54
C CYS A 120 1.52 -3.40 2.42
N ASN A 121 0.53 -3.05 3.23
CA ASN A 121 -0.82 -3.60 3.21
C ASN A 121 -1.77 -2.63 3.93
N ASP A 122 -3.00 -2.48 3.45
CA ASP A 122 -3.92 -1.47 3.97
C ASP A 122 -4.30 -1.70 5.43
N VAL A 123 -4.33 -2.95 5.87
CA VAL A 123 -4.65 -3.34 7.24
C VAL A 123 -3.44 -3.90 7.98
N ILE A 124 -2.25 -3.35 7.69
CA ILE A 124 -0.97 -3.79 8.27
C ILE A 124 -1.01 -3.85 9.80
N CYS A 125 -1.75 -2.95 10.46
CA CYS A 125 -1.90 -2.93 11.92
C CYS A 125 -2.57 -4.17 12.51
N LYS A 126 -3.36 -4.91 11.72
CA LYS A 126 -4.00 -6.18 12.10
C LYS A 126 -3.23 -7.37 11.56
N TYR A 127 -2.73 -7.25 10.33
CA TYR A 127 -1.94 -8.29 9.69
C TYR A 127 -0.59 -8.53 10.39
N TRP A 128 0.13 -7.49 10.80
CA TRP A 128 1.47 -7.62 11.38
C TRP A 128 1.49 -8.45 12.67
N PRO A 129 0.59 -8.24 13.66
CA PRO A 129 0.44 -9.15 14.79
C PRO A 129 0.15 -10.61 14.41
N PHE A 130 -0.65 -10.82 13.35
CA PHE A 130 -0.91 -12.16 12.82
C PHE A 130 0.39 -12.78 12.26
N ALA A 131 1.18 -12.03 11.49
CA ALA A 131 2.45 -12.50 10.94
C ALA A 131 3.46 -12.87 12.05
N ILE A 132 3.57 -12.06 13.12
CA ILE A 132 4.41 -12.38 14.29
C ILE A 132 3.97 -13.71 14.92
N LYS A 133 2.65 -13.91 15.10
CA LYS A 133 2.11 -15.16 15.65
C LYS A 133 2.42 -16.36 14.76
N VAL A 134 2.34 -16.21 13.44
CA VAL A 134 2.76 -17.26 12.50
C VAL A 134 4.25 -17.56 12.66
N GLY A 135 5.12 -16.55 12.70
CA GLY A 135 6.56 -16.73 12.93
C GLY A 135 6.84 -17.54 14.20
N GLN A 136 6.21 -17.18 15.32
CA GLN A 136 6.36 -17.89 16.60
C GLN A 136 5.87 -19.34 16.55
N LEU A 137 4.69 -19.59 15.98
CA LEU A 137 4.10 -20.94 15.94
C LEU A 137 4.84 -21.91 15.01
N PHE A 138 5.62 -21.38 14.07
CA PHE A 138 6.36 -22.14 13.07
C PHE A 138 7.88 -22.03 13.21
N ALA A 139 8.38 -21.49 14.32
CA ALA A 139 9.82 -21.27 14.54
C ALA A 139 10.68 -22.53 14.26
N ASP A 140 10.22 -23.71 14.68
CA ASP A 140 10.96 -24.96 14.50
C ASP A 140 10.85 -25.56 13.08
N SER A 141 9.70 -25.40 12.43
CA SER A 141 9.41 -26.06 11.14
C SER A 141 9.66 -25.15 9.92
N ASN A 142 9.56 -23.84 10.11
CA ASN A 142 9.70 -22.79 9.09
C ASN A 142 10.30 -21.54 9.74
N PRO A 143 11.59 -21.58 10.11
CA PRO A 143 12.26 -20.45 10.73
C PRO A 143 12.23 -19.20 9.84
N GLU A 144 12.09 -19.35 8.52
CA GLU A 144 11.91 -18.25 7.58
C GLU A 144 10.65 -17.41 7.85
N TYR A 145 9.60 -17.97 8.46
CA TYR A 145 8.38 -17.20 8.79
C TYR A 145 8.63 -16.18 9.89
N GLN A 146 9.49 -16.50 10.85
CA GLN A 146 9.87 -15.57 11.91
C GLN A 146 10.68 -14.40 11.34
N LYS A 147 11.60 -14.69 10.41
CA LYS A 147 12.42 -13.68 9.72
C LYS A 147 11.60 -12.63 8.99
N LEU A 148 10.41 -12.97 8.49
CA LEU A 148 9.53 -12.00 7.83
C LEU A 148 9.27 -10.76 8.70
N THR A 149 9.10 -10.94 10.01
CA THR A 149 8.82 -9.83 10.94
C THR A 149 10.05 -9.30 11.68
N GLU A 150 11.19 -9.98 11.58
CA GLU A 150 12.48 -9.55 12.15
C GLU A 150 13.27 -8.68 11.15
N ASP A 151 13.25 -9.06 9.88
CA ASP A 151 14.05 -8.43 8.82
C ASP A 151 13.27 -7.36 8.04
N MET A 152 11.93 -7.45 8.00
CA MET A 152 11.09 -6.50 7.28
C MET A 152 10.33 -5.55 8.20
N VAL A 153 9.92 -4.42 7.65
CA VAL A 153 9.22 -3.34 8.36
C VAL A 153 7.78 -3.24 7.82
N PRO A 154 6.76 -3.18 8.71
CA PRO A 154 5.38 -2.94 8.29
C PRO A 154 5.22 -1.52 7.74
N PHE A 155 4.48 -1.38 6.64
CA PHE A 155 4.28 -0.10 5.97
C PHE A 155 2.78 0.12 5.76
N LEU A 156 2.21 1.13 6.41
CA LEU A 156 0.87 1.62 6.09
C LEU A 156 1.01 2.72 5.05
N SER A 157 0.24 2.61 3.97
CA SER A 157 0.25 3.58 2.89
C SER A 157 -0.24 4.96 3.37
N ARG A 158 0.17 6.02 2.66
CA ARG A 158 -0.17 7.40 3.04
C ARG A 158 -1.65 7.69 2.89
N PHE A 159 -2.30 7.17 1.85
CA PHE A 159 -3.72 7.43 1.59
C PHE A 159 -4.60 6.49 2.42
N HIS A 160 -4.40 5.17 2.37
CA HIS A 160 -5.20 4.24 3.18
C HIS A 160 -5.07 4.54 4.66
N GLY A 161 -3.89 4.99 5.13
CA GLY A 161 -3.68 5.43 6.50
C GLY A 161 -4.66 6.51 6.97
N LEU A 162 -5.26 7.33 6.10
CA LEU A 162 -6.27 8.33 6.46
C LEU A 162 -7.57 7.70 7.02
N GLY A 163 -7.90 6.48 6.60
CA GLY A 163 -9.04 5.73 7.11
C GLY A 163 -8.82 5.20 8.53
N HIS A 164 -7.57 5.09 8.97
CA HIS A 164 -7.21 4.47 10.23
C HIS A 164 -7.38 5.43 11.43
N SER A 165 -7.22 4.87 12.63
CA SER A 165 -7.05 5.69 13.83
C SER A 165 -5.76 6.51 13.73
N TRP A 166 -5.75 7.70 14.31
CA TRP A 166 -4.54 8.53 14.33
C TRP A 166 -3.36 7.77 14.97
N ALA A 167 -3.65 6.96 16.00
CA ALA A 167 -2.67 6.13 16.67
C ALA A 167 -2.06 5.08 15.74
N CYS A 168 -2.87 4.44 14.89
CA CYS A 168 -2.38 3.51 13.89
C CYS A 168 -1.43 4.19 12.89
N ARG A 169 -1.76 5.42 12.44
CA ARG A 169 -0.86 6.20 11.58
C ARG A 169 0.49 6.46 12.25
N VAL A 170 0.49 6.93 13.50
CA VAL A 170 1.74 7.16 14.26
C VAL A 170 2.61 5.90 14.36
N LEU A 171 1.99 4.71 14.41
CA LEU A 171 2.69 3.45 14.64
C LEU A 171 3.16 2.73 13.38
N TYR A 172 2.44 2.90 12.26
CA TYR A 172 2.66 2.09 11.06
C TYR A 172 2.88 2.90 9.78
N ASN A 173 2.73 4.23 9.82
CA ASN A 173 2.85 5.04 8.62
C ASN A 173 4.25 4.93 8.01
N GLY A 174 4.29 4.44 6.77
CA GLY A 174 5.55 4.02 6.16
C GLY A 174 6.54 5.15 5.93
N HIS A 175 6.07 6.37 5.67
CA HIS A 175 6.96 7.52 5.48
C HIS A 175 7.61 8.00 6.80
N TRP A 176 7.19 7.49 7.96
CA TRP A 176 7.87 7.77 9.23
C TRP A 176 9.05 6.83 9.47
N GLU A 177 9.18 5.77 8.66
CA GLU A 177 10.23 4.79 8.80
C GLU A 177 11.45 5.13 7.93
N LYS A 178 12.64 4.97 8.52
CA LYS A 178 13.91 5.28 7.86
C LYS A 178 14.12 4.40 6.63
N ASP A 179 14.57 5.01 5.54
CA ASP A 179 14.72 4.39 4.21
C ASP A 179 13.39 4.12 3.49
N GLY A 180 12.26 4.56 4.06
CA GLY A 180 10.95 4.50 3.39
C GLY A 180 10.82 5.45 2.20
N ALA A 181 11.74 6.43 2.08
CA ALA A 181 11.72 7.49 1.07
C ALA A 181 10.32 8.14 0.92
N ASP A 182 10.00 8.69 -0.24
CA ASP A 182 8.69 9.30 -0.54
C ASP A 182 7.67 8.28 -1.08
N MET A 183 7.84 6.98 -0.76
CA MET A 183 6.95 5.91 -1.19
C MET A 183 5.54 6.13 -0.64
N LEU A 184 4.53 5.92 -1.49
CA LEU A 184 3.13 6.16 -1.11
C LEU A 184 2.45 4.88 -0.65
N GLY A 185 2.76 3.75 -1.31
CA GLY A 185 2.04 2.49 -1.12
C GLY A 185 0.69 2.48 -1.84
N GLU A 186 0.55 3.23 -2.94
CA GLU A 186 -0.71 3.38 -3.69
C GLU A 186 -0.60 2.83 -5.12
N GLU A 187 0.55 2.27 -5.48
CA GLU A 187 0.80 1.79 -6.85
C GLU A 187 -0.05 0.58 -7.21
N GLN A 188 -0.50 -0.16 -6.19
CA GLN A 188 -1.38 -1.32 -6.31
C GLN A 188 -2.76 -0.94 -6.89
N GLU A 189 -3.23 0.28 -6.64
CA GLU A 189 -4.55 0.72 -7.07
C GLU A 189 -4.59 0.96 -8.58
N GLN A 190 -3.48 1.44 -9.15
CA GLN A 190 -3.32 1.50 -10.61
C GLN A 190 -3.27 0.12 -11.26
N VAL A 191 -2.66 -0.85 -10.56
CA VAL A 191 -2.71 -2.25 -11.00
C VAL A 191 -4.16 -2.69 -11.04
N PHE A 192 -4.94 -2.40 -10.01
CA PHE A 192 -6.33 -2.82 -9.92
C PHE A 192 -7.23 -2.17 -10.96
N SER A 193 -7.08 -0.87 -11.20
CA SER A 193 -7.74 -0.17 -12.31
C SER A 193 -7.51 -0.87 -13.65
N TYR A 194 -6.24 -1.21 -13.93
CA TYR A 194 -5.90 -1.90 -15.17
C TYR A 194 -6.49 -3.32 -15.22
N MET A 195 -6.31 -4.10 -14.16
CA MET A 195 -6.62 -5.53 -14.10
C MET A 195 -8.11 -5.81 -13.98
N ALA A 196 -8.89 -4.96 -13.30
CA ALA A 196 -10.33 -5.13 -13.10
C ALA A 196 -11.10 -5.35 -14.41
N ARG A 197 -10.63 -4.73 -15.50
CA ARG A 197 -11.23 -4.84 -16.84
C ARG A 197 -11.25 -6.28 -17.38
N LEU A 198 -10.31 -7.12 -16.92
CA LEU A 198 -10.25 -8.55 -17.29
C LEU A 198 -11.34 -9.38 -16.64
N GLY A 199 -12.03 -8.88 -15.61
CA GLY A 199 -13.10 -9.64 -14.93
C GLY A 199 -14.20 -10.06 -15.90
N SER A 200 -14.56 -9.18 -16.84
CA SER A 200 -15.60 -9.43 -17.84
C SER A 200 -15.27 -10.58 -18.80
N THR A 201 -14.00 -10.75 -19.17
CA THR A 201 -13.53 -11.73 -20.15
C THR A 201 -13.05 -13.04 -19.52
N THR A 202 -12.60 -13.00 -18.25
CA THR A 202 -12.00 -14.16 -17.58
C THR A 202 -12.96 -14.97 -16.72
N LYS A 203 -14.11 -14.41 -16.33
CA LYS A 203 -15.05 -15.03 -15.36
C LYS A 203 -15.68 -16.36 -15.79
N HIS A 204 -15.73 -16.66 -17.09
CA HIS A 204 -16.28 -17.91 -17.64
C HIS A 204 -15.20 -18.85 -18.21
N GLN A 205 -13.92 -18.50 -18.07
CA GLN A 205 -12.82 -19.30 -18.62
C GLN A 205 -12.48 -20.51 -17.75
N SER A 206 -11.93 -21.56 -18.36
CA SER A 206 -11.27 -22.65 -17.61
C SER A 206 -10.11 -22.09 -16.77
N ARG A 207 -9.76 -22.74 -15.65
CA ARG A 207 -8.68 -22.28 -14.75
C ARG A 207 -7.34 -22.06 -15.45
N ALA A 208 -6.93 -22.98 -16.32
CA ALA A 208 -5.68 -22.87 -17.07
C ALA A 208 -5.67 -21.65 -18.01
N SER A 209 -6.71 -21.51 -18.84
CA SER A 209 -6.85 -20.35 -19.74
C SER A 209 -6.90 -19.03 -19.00
N ARG A 210 -7.64 -18.96 -17.88
CA ARG A 210 -7.72 -17.75 -17.05
C ARG A 210 -6.35 -17.36 -16.51
N ARG A 211 -5.58 -18.33 -16.01
CA ARG A 211 -4.22 -18.11 -15.51
C ARG A 211 -3.30 -17.58 -16.62
N ASP A 212 -3.40 -18.12 -17.83
CA ASP A 212 -2.61 -17.65 -18.97
C ASP A 212 -2.97 -16.22 -19.39
N ASP A 213 -4.26 -15.89 -19.46
CA ASP A 213 -4.72 -14.55 -19.82
C ASP A 213 -4.30 -13.51 -18.77
N ILE A 214 -4.46 -13.81 -17.48
CA ILE A 214 -4.04 -12.92 -16.40
C ILE A 214 -2.51 -12.79 -16.37
N SER A 215 -1.76 -13.88 -16.52
CA SER A 215 -0.30 -13.84 -16.56
C SER A 215 0.20 -13.00 -17.74
N SER A 216 -0.43 -13.16 -18.91
CA SER A 216 -0.14 -12.36 -20.11
C SER A 216 -0.42 -10.88 -19.88
N ALA A 217 -1.56 -10.56 -19.27
CA ALA A 217 -1.94 -9.18 -18.97
C ALA A 217 -0.98 -8.53 -17.95
N ILE A 218 -0.56 -9.27 -16.93
CA ILE A 218 0.48 -8.84 -15.97
C ILE A 218 1.79 -8.53 -16.68
N LEU A 219 2.24 -9.44 -17.57
CA LEU A 219 3.48 -9.24 -18.31
C LEU A 219 3.40 -8.02 -19.23
N TYR A 220 2.28 -7.84 -19.93
CA TYR A 220 2.06 -6.66 -20.77
C TYR A 220 2.06 -5.36 -19.96
N PHE A 221 1.35 -5.33 -18.84
CA PHE A 221 1.32 -4.18 -17.94
C PHE A 221 2.71 -3.83 -17.40
N ASN A 222 3.49 -4.84 -17.01
CA ASN A 222 4.87 -4.63 -16.55
C ASN A 222 5.80 -4.10 -17.64
N VAL A 223 5.66 -4.56 -18.89
CA VAL A 223 6.40 -4.02 -20.04
C VAL A 223 6.06 -2.56 -20.28
N ASP A 224 4.78 -2.18 -20.11
CA ASP A 224 4.37 -0.79 -20.20
C ASP A 224 4.96 0.07 -19.06
N LYS A 225 5.05 -0.46 -17.83
CA LYS A 225 5.74 0.20 -16.71
C LYS A 225 7.23 0.39 -16.98
N GLU A 226 7.92 -0.61 -17.55
CA GLU A 226 9.34 -0.49 -17.93
C GLU A 226 9.56 0.66 -18.94
N LYS A 227 8.70 0.79 -19.95
CA LYS A 227 8.79 1.87 -20.95
C LYS A 227 8.68 3.26 -20.31
N ARG A 228 7.91 3.38 -19.23
CA ARG A 228 7.70 4.64 -18.50
C ARG A 228 8.71 4.85 -17.36
N MET A 229 9.56 3.87 -17.06
CA MET A 229 10.50 3.93 -15.93
C MET A 229 11.45 5.13 -16.02
N ILE A 230 11.98 5.42 -17.22
CA ILE A 230 12.91 6.54 -17.43
C ILE A 230 12.26 7.87 -17.03
N PRO A 231 11.15 8.31 -17.67
CA PRO A 231 10.53 9.57 -17.28
C PRO A 231 10.01 9.56 -15.83
N SER A 232 9.52 8.42 -15.31
CA SER A 232 9.08 8.31 -13.92
C SER A 232 10.21 8.56 -12.91
N LEU A 233 11.39 7.97 -13.11
CA LEU A 233 12.54 8.19 -12.21
C LEU A 233 13.04 9.64 -12.28
N CYS A 234 13.06 10.26 -13.46
CA CYS A 234 13.40 11.68 -13.60
C CYS A 234 12.41 12.56 -12.84
N LEU A 235 11.10 12.30 -12.99
CA LEU A 235 10.04 13.04 -12.31
C LEU A 235 10.18 12.91 -10.79
N TRP A 236 10.40 11.69 -10.29
CA TRP A 236 10.57 11.44 -8.86
C TRP A 236 11.78 12.17 -8.27
N LEU A 237 12.92 12.15 -8.96
CA LEU A 237 14.12 12.89 -8.53
C LEU A 237 13.84 14.39 -8.40
N ASN A 238 13.22 14.98 -9.42
CA ASN A 238 12.94 16.42 -9.46
C ASN A 238 11.90 16.81 -8.41
N ARG A 239 10.84 16.03 -8.27
CA ARG A 239 9.84 16.21 -7.20
C ARG A 239 10.49 16.18 -5.83
N ALA A 240 11.32 15.17 -5.55
CA ALA A 240 11.97 15.04 -4.26
C ALA A 240 12.82 16.27 -3.93
N ARG A 241 13.59 16.79 -4.89
CA ARG A 241 14.35 18.05 -4.76
C ARG A 241 13.45 19.24 -4.41
N CYS A 242 12.34 19.46 -5.13
CA CYS A 242 11.43 20.57 -4.84
C CYS A 242 10.77 20.41 -3.46
N ARG A 243 10.33 19.20 -3.11
CA ARG A 243 9.63 18.92 -1.85
C ARG A 243 10.58 19.02 -0.65
N THR A 244 11.86 18.67 -0.78
CA THR A 244 12.86 18.90 0.27
C THR A 244 12.89 20.37 0.69
N LEU A 245 13.02 21.31 -0.26
CA LEU A 245 13.04 22.75 0.02
C LEU A 245 11.75 23.21 0.73
N LEU A 246 10.60 22.75 0.23
CA LEU A 246 9.30 23.10 0.80
C LEU A 246 9.16 22.62 2.26
N TYR A 247 9.49 21.36 2.53
CA TYR A 247 9.31 20.77 3.85
C TYR A 247 10.36 21.23 4.84
N GLU A 248 11.57 21.58 4.40
CA GLU A 248 12.57 22.20 5.27
C GLU A 248 12.11 23.58 5.76
N LYS A 249 11.56 24.42 4.87
CA LYS A 249 10.98 25.72 5.25
C LYS A 249 9.78 25.57 6.19
N LYS A 250 8.89 24.62 5.91
CA LYS A 250 7.75 24.31 6.80
C LYS A 250 8.22 23.85 8.18
N LEU A 251 9.22 22.96 8.23
CA LEU A 251 9.79 22.48 9.48
C LEU A 251 10.41 23.63 10.28
N GLN A 252 11.20 24.50 9.64
CA GLN A 252 11.81 25.64 10.32
C GLN A 252 10.75 26.57 10.95
N ASN A 253 9.68 26.89 10.21
CA ASN A 253 8.58 27.69 10.74
C ASN A 253 7.89 27.05 11.95
N LEU A 254 7.73 25.71 11.96
CA LEU A 254 7.14 25.00 13.09
C LEU A 254 8.09 24.97 14.30
N LEU A 255 9.39 24.79 14.08
CA LEU A 255 10.42 24.85 15.12
C LEU A 255 10.47 26.23 15.77
N ASP A 256 10.52 27.30 14.97
CA ASP A 256 10.57 28.68 15.45
C ASP A 256 9.33 29.04 16.27
N ARG A 257 8.14 28.66 15.80
CA ARG A 257 6.88 28.88 16.53
C ARG A 257 6.84 28.16 17.87
N ARG A 258 7.49 27.00 17.97
CA ARG A 258 7.50 26.18 19.20
C ARG A 258 8.72 26.41 20.08
N GLY A 259 9.68 27.23 19.64
CA GLY A 259 10.96 27.44 20.33
C GLY A 259 11.78 26.15 20.46
N LEU A 260 11.64 25.23 19.50
CA LEU A 260 12.32 23.94 19.48
C LEU A 260 13.49 23.94 18.50
N LYS A 261 14.41 23.00 18.67
CA LYS A 261 15.47 22.70 17.71
C LYS A 261 15.28 21.31 17.11
N LYS A 262 16.02 21.02 16.02
CA LYS A 262 15.94 19.71 15.34
C LYS A 262 16.32 18.55 16.28
N GLU A 263 17.17 18.81 17.28
CA GLU A 263 17.62 17.82 18.26
C GLU A 263 16.52 17.38 19.24
N ASP A 264 15.46 18.19 19.40
CA ASP A 264 14.32 17.87 20.30
C ASP A 264 13.31 16.91 19.65
N LEU A 265 13.31 16.83 18.31
CA LEU A 265 12.32 16.08 17.53
C LEU A 265 12.25 14.57 17.83
N PRO A 266 13.38 13.86 18.07
CA PRO A 266 13.34 12.46 18.49
C PRO A 266 12.55 12.23 19.78
N GLU A 267 12.64 13.13 20.76
CA GLU A 267 11.89 13.01 22.01
C GLU A 267 10.39 13.24 21.79
N VAL A 268 10.03 14.20 20.94
CA VAL A 268 8.63 14.44 20.53
C VAL A 268 8.05 13.20 19.85
N LEU A 269 8.78 12.59 18.91
CA LEU A 269 8.38 11.35 18.24
C LEU A 269 8.18 10.21 19.23
N GLN A 270 9.12 10.01 20.17
CA GLN A 270 9.01 8.95 21.18
C GLN A 270 7.79 9.15 22.08
N ARG A 271 7.54 10.39 22.51
CA ARG A 271 6.34 10.75 23.29
C ARG A 271 5.07 10.42 22.50
N LEU A 272 5.00 10.83 21.23
CA LEU A 272 3.84 10.58 20.37
C LEU A 272 3.62 9.08 20.13
N LYS A 273 4.67 8.30 19.82
CA LYS A 273 4.59 6.83 19.70
C LYS A 273 4.13 6.18 21.01
N LYS A 274 4.57 6.66 22.18
CA LYS A 274 4.11 6.17 23.49
C LYS A 274 2.63 6.44 23.70
N GLN A 275 2.15 7.65 23.38
CA GLN A 275 0.73 8.01 23.48
C GLN A 275 -0.13 7.16 22.54
N ALA A 276 0.29 6.99 21.29
CA ALA A 276 -0.41 6.16 20.32
C ALA A 276 -0.55 4.71 20.78
N LYS A 277 0.50 4.09 21.35
CA LYS A 277 0.43 2.71 21.89
C LYS A 277 -0.58 2.56 23.03
N LEU A 278 -0.68 3.57 23.90
CA LEU A 278 -1.61 3.55 25.04
C LEU A 278 -3.08 3.56 24.60
N VAL A 279 -3.38 4.28 23.52
CA VAL A 279 -4.73 4.40 22.99
C VAL A 279 -5.07 3.23 22.06
N ASN A 280 -4.14 2.83 21.18
CA ASN A 280 -4.40 1.79 20.18
C ASN A 280 -4.65 0.39 20.76
N SER A 281 -4.21 0.14 22.00
CA SER A 281 -4.34 -1.16 22.68
C SER A 281 -5.69 -1.39 23.34
N LYS A 282 -6.58 -0.39 23.37
CA LYS A 282 -7.84 -0.45 24.13
C LYS A 282 -9.03 -0.18 23.21
N ARG A 283 -10.14 -0.92 23.43
CA ARG A 283 -11.45 -0.51 22.90
C ARG A 283 -11.96 0.65 23.75
N LEU A 284 -12.58 1.66 23.13
CA LEU A 284 -13.17 2.78 23.85
C LEU A 284 -14.25 2.25 24.81
N THR A 285 -14.08 2.50 26.11
CA THR A 285 -15.00 2.07 27.16
C THR A 285 -15.16 3.16 28.21
N VAL A 286 -16.24 3.10 28.99
CA VAL A 286 -16.52 4.03 30.10
C VAL A 286 -15.40 4.07 31.15
N GLU A 287 -14.64 2.99 31.27
CA GLU A 287 -13.53 2.80 32.21
C GLU A 287 -12.26 3.54 31.80
N TRP A 288 -12.20 4.14 30.61
CA TRP A 288 -11.02 4.89 30.19
C TRP A 288 -10.72 6.03 31.16
N GLU A 289 -9.45 6.12 31.53
CA GLU A 289 -8.91 7.24 32.29
C GLU A 289 -9.06 8.53 31.48
N VAL A 290 -9.32 9.63 32.19
CA VAL A 290 -9.47 10.97 31.61
C VAL A 290 -8.33 11.31 30.65
N GLY A 291 -7.08 11.07 31.05
CA GLY A 291 -5.90 11.38 30.23
C GLY A 291 -5.82 10.59 28.92
N LEU A 292 -6.45 9.41 28.82
CA LEU A 292 -6.52 8.65 27.56
C LEU A 292 -7.62 9.20 26.66
N LEU A 293 -8.77 9.57 27.22
CA LEU A 293 -9.87 10.21 26.48
C LEU A 293 -9.42 11.56 25.89
N GLN A 294 -8.68 12.35 26.65
CA GLN A 294 -8.12 13.64 26.19
C GLN A 294 -7.22 13.47 24.96
N LYS A 295 -6.26 12.53 25.03
CA LYS A 295 -5.34 12.25 23.91
C LYS A 295 -6.05 11.69 22.68
N GLU A 296 -7.02 10.82 22.89
CA GLU A 296 -7.82 10.26 21.79
C GLU A 296 -8.65 11.35 21.09
N LEU A 297 -9.26 12.25 21.87
CA LEU A 297 -10.01 13.38 21.34
C LEU A 297 -9.13 14.30 20.49
N GLU A 298 -7.96 14.70 21.02
CA GLU A 298 -7.01 15.54 20.31
C GLU A 298 -6.58 14.93 18.98
N GLY A 299 -6.24 13.64 18.99
CA GLY A 299 -5.85 12.91 17.79
C GLY A 299 -6.96 12.84 16.75
N GLU A 300 -8.19 12.48 17.13
CA GLU A 300 -9.32 12.41 16.19
C GLU A 300 -9.72 13.80 15.65
N CYS A 301 -9.70 14.85 16.48
CA CYS A 301 -9.92 16.22 16.04
C CYS A 301 -8.86 16.67 15.02
N HIS A 302 -7.58 16.36 15.25
CA HIS A 302 -6.52 16.65 14.30
C HIS A 302 -6.74 15.90 12.97
N MET A 303 -7.14 14.62 13.01
CA MET A 303 -7.47 13.88 11.78
C MET A 303 -8.63 14.50 10.99
N ILE A 304 -9.67 14.99 11.67
CA ILE A 304 -10.77 15.71 11.02
C ILE A 304 -10.25 16.97 10.31
N LYS A 305 -9.34 17.73 10.92
CA LYS A 305 -8.69 18.90 10.28
C LYS A 305 -7.92 18.49 9.02
N VAL A 306 -7.14 17.42 9.08
CA VAL A 306 -6.41 16.88 7.91
C VAL A 306 -7.39 16.55 6.77
N LEU A 307 -8.51 15.86 7.06
CA LEU A 307 -9.51 15.51 6.05
C LEU A 307 -10.24 16.75 5.48
N HIS A 308 -10.45 17.78 6.30
CA HIS A 308 -11.01 19.06 5.86
C HIS A 308 -10.09 19.77 4.87
N THR A 309 -8.79 19.90 5.19
CA THR A 309 -7.81 20.51 4.28
C THR A 309 -7.83 19.79 2.94
N ARG A 310 -7.89 18.45 2.92
CA ARG A 310 -7.93 17.68 1.67
C ARG A 310 -9.16 17.98 0.81
N ASN A 311 -10.35 18.09 1.41
CA ASN A 311 -11.56 18.52 0.69
C ASN A 311 -11.41 19.88 0.02
N ALA A 312 -10.65 20.79 0.63
CA ALA A 312 -10.46 22.14 0.12
C ALA A 312 -9.39 22.21 -0.98
N THR A 313 -8.37 21.34 -0.92
CA THR A 313 -7.17 21.48 -1.76
C THR A 313 -7.00 20.43 -2.85
N PHE A 314 -7.59 19.23 -2.71
CA PHE A 314 -7.30 18.10 -3.60
C PHE A 314 -8.53 17.47 -4.26
N PHE A 315 -9.72 17.60 -3.67
CA PHE A 315 -10.91 16.90 -4.18
C PHE A 315 -11.78 17.77 -5.09
N ASP A 316 -11.62 17.55 -6.39
CA ASP A 316 -12.31 18.32 -7.42
C ASP A 316 -13.70 17.75 -7.78
N THR A 317 -13.93 16.44 -7.59
CA THR A 317 -15.20 15.79 -7.93
C THR A 317 -16.18 15.68 -6.75
N CYS A 318 -17.48 15.65 -7.05
CA CYS A 318 -18.54 15.49 -6.04
C CYS A 318 -18.49 14.11 -5.35
N LYS A 319 -18.14 13.05 -6.08
CA LYS A 319 -18.01 11.69 -5.53
C LYS A 319 -16.86 11.61 -4.52
N ALA A 320 -15.68 12.13 -4.88
CA ALA A 320 -14.52 12.14 -4.00
C ALA A 320 -14.81 12.85 -2.67
N ARG A 321 -15.41 14.04 -2.76
CA ARG A 321 -15.87 14.80 -1.59
C ARG A 321 -16.89 14.02 -0.76
N THR A 322 -17.76 13.23 -1.39
CA THR A 322 -18.78 12.42 -0.70
C THR A 322 -18.17 11.27 0.09
N ALA A 323 -17.24 10.51 -0.51
CA ALA A 323 -16.53 9.43 0.17
C ALA A 323 -15.74 9.97 1.39
N ASN A 324 -14.99 11.05 1.22
CA ASN A 324 -14.26 11.67 2.33
C ASN A 324 -15.19 12.17 3.44
N ARG A 325 -16.35 12.75 3.10
CA ARG A 325 -17.38 13.13 4.08
C ARG A 325 -17.92 11.95 4.87
N LYS A 326 -18.04 10.75 4.30
CA LYS A 326 -18.42 9.52 5.04
C LYS A 326 -17.38 9.19 6.12
N ILE A 327 -16.09 9.24 5.80
CA ILE A 327 -15.00 9.01 6.77
C ILE A 327 -15.06 10.05 7.89
N MET A 328 -15.20 11.32 7.53
CA MET A 328 -15.34 12.41 8.51
C MET A 328 -16.56 12.23 9.41
N SER A 329 -17.69 11.76 8.87
CA SER A 329 -18.89 11.48 9.66
C SER A 329 -18.64 10.40 10.71
N LYS A 330 -17.96 9.30 10.35
CA LYS A 330 -17.55 8.25 11.30
C LYS A 330 -16.64 8.80 12.40
N LYS A 331 -15.66 9.63 12.04
CA LYS A 331 -14.76 10.28 13.02
C LYS A 331 -15.51 11.23 13.96
N LYS A 332 -16.46 12.01 13.43
CA LYS A 332 -17.32 12.90 14.24
C LYS A 332 -18.12 12.12 15.28
N LYS A 333 -18.77 11.01 14.88
CA LYS A 333 -19.50 10.13 15.82
C LYS A 333 -18.60 9.65 16.97
N LYS A 334 -17.34 9.33 16.67
CA LYS A 334 -16.37 8.92 17.68
C LYS A 334 -15.96 10.08 18.61
N VAL A 335 -15.74 11.27 18.05
CA VAL A 335 -15.49 12.50 18.82
C VAL A 335 -16.64 12.79 19.77
N ASP A 336 -17.88 12.73 19.29
CA ASP A 336 -19.08 12.95 20.10
C ASP A 336 -19.15 11.96 21.28
N ALA A 337 -18.91 10.67 21.03
CA ALA A 337 -18.86 9.65 22.07
C ALA A 337 -17.77 9.92 23.13
N ILE A 338 -16.60 10.43 22.73
CA ILE A 338 -15.52 10.77 23.67
C ILE A 338 -15.90 12.01 24.50
N VAL A 339 -16.54 13.00 23.89
CA VAL A 339 -17.03 14.21 24.58
C VAL A 339 -18.09 13.85 25.63
N ASP A 340 -18.99 12.92 25.33
CA ASP A 340 -19.99 12.42 26.29
C ASP A 340 -19.32 11.74 27.49
N LEU A 341 -18.31 10.90 27.23
CA LEU A 341 -17.54 10.22 28.29
C LEU A 341 -16.75 11.22 29.17
N LEU A 342 -16.17 12.25 28.56
CA LEU A 342 -15.47 13.32 29.29
C LEU A 342 -16.45 14.15 30.13
N SER A 343 -17.62 14.45 29.58
CA SER A 343 -18.69 15.18 30.28
C SER A 343 -19.18 14.40 31.49
N GLY A 344 -19.36 13.08 31.37
CA GLY A 344 -19.67 12.18 32.50
C GLY A 344 -18.58 12.14 33.58
N LYS A 345 -17.34 12.52 33.25
CA LYS A 345 -16.20 12.66 34.17
C LYS A 345 -15.98 14.12 34.63
N GLY A 346 -16.92 15.03 34.33
CA GLY A 346 -16.89 16.42 34.79
C GLY A 346 -16.09 17.40 33.91
N ILE A 347 -15.63 16.96 32.72
CA ILE A 347 -14.86 17.81 31.79
C ILE A 347 -15.77 18.30 30.68
N LYS A 348 -15.95 19.62 30.58
CA LYS A 348 -16.78 20.25 29.54
C LYS A 348 -15.92 20.63 28.35
N VAL A 349 -16.19 20.03 27.20
CA VAL A 349 -15.56 20.39 25.92
C VAL A 349 -16.56 21.20 25.09
N SER A 350 -16.18 22.42 24.70
CA SER A 350 -17.02 23.29 23.88
C SER A 350 -16.86 22.99 22.38
N LYS A 351 -17.78 23.50 21.57
CA LYS A 351 -17.67 23.42 20.11
C LYS A 351 -16.44 24.16 19.59
N GLU A 352 -16.11 25.31 20.18
CA GLU A 352 -14.91 26.09 19.87
C GLU A 352 -13.64 25.28 20.15
N ASN A 353 -13.60 24.48 21.22
CA ASN A 353 -12.45 23.61 21.50
C ASN A 353 -12.23 22.58 20.37
N LEU A 354 -13.31 21.99 19.86
CA LEU A 354 -13.24 21.01 18.78
C LEU A 354 -12.76 21.64 17.46
N ASP A 355 -13.19 22.86 17.17
CA ASP A 355 -12.87 23.55 15.91
C ASP A 355 -11.44 24.12 15.93
N THR A 356 -11.02 24.72 17.06
CA THR A 356 -9.66 25.24 17.24
C THR A 356 -8.64 24.15 17.54
N GLY A 357 -9.07 23.02 18.10
CA GLY A 357 -8.18 21.96 18.63
C GLY A 357 -7.49 22.33 19.95
N PHE A 358 -7.87 23.44 20.57
CA PHE A 358 -7.38 23.87 21.88
C PHE A 358 -8.39 23.49 22.95
N PHE A 359 -7.98 22.65 23.90
CA PHE A 359 -8.88 22.03 24.89
C PHE A 359 -8.70 22.61 26.30
N PRO A 360 -9.68 22.45 27.21
CA PRO A 360 -9.63 23.02 28.56
C PRO A 360 -8.45 22.55 29.43
N TRP A 361 -7.83 21.42 29.09
CA TRP A 361 -6.67 20.88 29.78
C TRP A 361 -5.33 21.30 29.17
N HIS A 362 -5.35 22.01 28.03
CA HIS A 362 -4.16 22.62 27.49
C HIS A 362 -3.77 23.84 28.33
N ASN A 363 -2.58 23.81 28.89
CA ASN A 363 -1.94 24.98 29.47
C ASN A 363 -1.10 25.67 28.39
N THR A 364 -0.71 26.93 28.58
CA THR A 364 0.05 27.72 27.59
C THR A 364 1.46 27.17 27.26
N LYS A 365 1.85 26.02 27.82
CA LYS A 365 3.17 25.40 27.66
C LYS A 365 3.11 23.98 27.07
N GLU A 366 2.00 23.28 27.16
CA GLU A 366 1.85 21.93 26.61
C GLU A 366 1.15 21.97 25.26
N PHE A 367 1.80 21.35 24.27
CA PHE A 367 1.29 21.22 22.91
C PHE A 367 0.40 19.99 22.80
N SER A 368 -0.60 20.06 21.92
CA SER A 368 -1.54 18.96 21.71
C SER A 368 -0.89 17.78 20.97
N VAL A 369 -1.51 16.61 21.04
CA VAL A 369 -1.21 15.44 20.19
C VAL A 369 -1.21 15.84 18.71
N GLY A 370 -2.12 16.74 18.31
CA GLY A 370 -2.19 17.24 16.94
C GLY A 370 -0.98 18.07 16.54
N ASP A 371 -0.49 18.94 17.41
CA ASP A 371 0.70 19.77 17.16
C ASP A 371 1.98 18.93 17.12
N ASP A 372 2.09 17.94 18.01
CA ASP A 372 3.18 16.96 17.99
C ASP A 372 3.13 16.11 16.71
N TYR A 373 1.94 15.70 16.27
CA TYR A 373 1.76 14.98 15.01
C TYR A 373 2.22 15.82 13.81
N GLU A 374 1.74 17.06 13.68
CA GLU A 374 2.07 17.93 12.54
C GLU A 374 3.58 18.23 12.46
N LEU A 375 4.21 18.50 13.61
CA LEU A 375 5.65 18.73 13.70
C LEU A 375 6.44 17.49 13.25
N VAL A 376 6.10 16.32 13.80
CA VAL A 376 6.77 15.06 13.48
C VAL A 376 6.53 14.66 12.01
N ASP A 377 5.32 14.80 11.50
CA ASP A 377 4.99 14.46 10.12
C ASP A 377 5.77 15.34 9.13
N THR A 378 5.86 16.64 9.40
CA THR A 378 6.63 17.59 8.59
C THR A 378 8.12 17.25 8.61
N TRP A 379 8.66 16.93 9.79
CA TRP A 379 10.05 16.50 9.93
C TRP A 379 10.35 15.19 9.22
N MET A 380 9.48 14.19 9.35
CA MET A 380 9.65 12.92 8.66
C MET A 380 9.62 13.13 7.15
N LEU A 381 8.68 13.92 6.64
CA LEU A 381 8.60 14.23 5.21
C LEU A 381 9.86 14.94 4.70
N SER A 382 10.44 15.89 5.45
CA SER A 382 11.69 16.55 5.03
C SER A 382 12.82 15.52 4.87
N LEU A 383 12.99 14.61 5.84
CA LEU A 383 13.98 13.54 5.77
C LEU A 383 13.70 12.56 4.62
N ARG A 384 12.44 12.18 4.41
CA ARG A 384 12.04 11.22 3.38
C ARG A 384 12.28 11.72 1.96
N TYR A 385 12.07 13.01 1.71
CA TYR A 385 12.37 13.58 0.40
C TYR A 385 13.88 13.66 0.14
N GLU A 386 14.70 13.94 1.15
CA GLU A 386 16.16 13.83 1.01
C GLU A 386 16.61 12.40 0.67
N GLU A 387 16.03 11.41 1.37
CA GLU A 387 16.26 9.98 1.07
C GLU A 387 15.79 9.62 -0.35
N ALA A 388 14.65 10.14 -0.79
CA ALA A 388 14.11 9.89 -2.13
C ALA A 388 15.05 10.40 -3.24
N ILE A 389 15.75 11.51 -3.04
CA ILE A 389 16.77 11.99 -3.99
C ILE A 389 17.89 10.97 -4.14
N VAL A 390 18.40 10.45 -3.02
CA VAL A 390 19.48 9.45 -3.02
C VAL A 390 18.99 8.14 -3.65
N GLN A 391 17.79 7.70 -3.28
CA GLN A 391 17.19 6.47 -3.78
C GLN A 391 16.90 6.54 -5.28
N ALA A 392 16.33 7.64 -5.79
CA ALA A 392 16.08 7.82 -7.21
C ALA A 392 17.37 7.73 -8.04
N LYS A 393 18.46 8.36 -7.58
CA LYS A 393 19.78 8.26 -8.23
C LYS A 393 20.31 6.82 -8.25
N LYS A 394 20.16 6.10 -7.13
CA LYS A 394 20.53 4.69 -7.05
C LYS A 394 19.72 3.85 -8.03
N GLU A 395 18.41 4.05 -8.09
CA GLU A 395 17.49 3.33 -8.98
C GLU A 395 17.77 3.62 -10.45
N MET A 396 18.09 4.86 -10.83
CA MET A 396 18.56 5.19 -12.19
C MET A 396 19.80 4.36 -12.57
N GLY A 397 20.76 4.24 -11.63
CA GLY A 397 21.96 3.43 -11.83
C GLY A 397 21.68 1.92 -11.89
N GLU A 398 20.80 1.40 -11.04
CA GLU A 398 20.35 0.00 -11.06
C GLU A 398 19.59 -0.33 -12.35
N PHE A 399 18.77 0.60 -12.86
CA PHE A 399 18.05 0.44 -14.11
C PHE A 399 19.01 0.27 -15.29
N ILE A 400 20.04 1.12 -15.39
CA ILE A 400 21.09 0.99 -16.42
C ILE A 400 21.86 -0.33 -16.25
N ARG A 401 22.26 -0.68 -15.02
CA ARG A 401 23.03 -1.90 -14.75
C ARG A 401 22.25 -3.16 -15.06
N SER A 402 20.99 -3.25 -14.66
CA SER A 402 20.13 -4.41 -14.92
C SER A 402 19.91 -4.64 -16.41
N LEU A 403 19.61 -3.59 -17.17
CA LEU A 403 19.50 -3.66 -18.64
C LEU A 403 20.82 -4.04 -19.32
N THR A 404 21.93 -3.51 -18.83
CA THR A 404 23.28 -3.85 -19.32
C THR A 404 23.59 -5.32 -19.06
N SER A 405 23.31 -5.83 -17.86
CA SER A 405 23.48 -7.25 -17.51
C SER A 405 22.64 -8.15 -18.41
N LEU A 406 21.35 -7.83 -18.57
CA LEU A 406 20.45 -8.59 -19.43
C LEU A 406 20.95 -8.65 -20.88
N CYS A 407 21.49 -7.54 -21.39
CA CYS A 407 22.11 -7.50 -22.72
C CYS A 407 23.32 -8.45 -22.81
N PHE A 408 24.16 -8.51 -21.79
CA PHE A 408 25.30 -9.45 -21.74
C PHE A 408 24.84 -10.90 -21.65
N ASP A 409 23.84 -11.20 -20.83
CA ASP A 409 23.29 -12.54 -20.67
C ASP A 409 22.70 -13.04 -22.00
N LEU A 410 21.90 -12.23 -22.69
CA LEU A 410 21.34 -12.56 -24.01
C LEU A 410 22.43 -12.79 -25.08
N GLN A 411 23.51 -12.01 -25.05
CA GLN A 411 24.66 -12.22 -25.95
C GLN A 411 25.39 -13.54 -25.65
N SER A 412 25.49 -13.91 -24.37
CA SER A 412 26.05 -15.20 -23.95
C SER A 412 25.18 -16.36 -24.43
N ASP A 413 23.86 -16.23 -24.30
CA ASP A 413 22.88 -17.22 -24.75
C ASP A 413 22.96 -17.46 -26.26
N ILE A 414 23.04 -16.40 -27.06
CA ILE A 414 23.21 -16.50 -28.51
C ILE A 414 24.48 -17.31 -28.85
N LYS A 415 25.61 -16.99 -28.22
CA LYS A 415 26.87 -17.73 -28.42
C LYS A 415 26.73 -19.20 -28.04
N ASN A 416 25.94 -19.51 -27.01
CA ASN A 416 25.70 -20.89 -26.59
C ASN A 416 24.82 -21.64 -27.59
N TYR A 417 23.77 -21.01 -28.11
CA TYR A 417 22.92 -21.60 -29.15
C TYR A 417 23.71 -21.88 -30.43
N GLU A 418 24.63 -21.00 -30.80
CA GLU A 418 25.49 -21.15 -31.98
C GLU A 418 26.55 -22.25 -31.86
N LYS A 419 26.91 -22.67 -30.63
CA LYS A 419 27.85 -23.78 -30.41
C LYS A 419 27.22 -25.16 -30.58
N ILE A 420 25.90 -25.28 -30.43
CA ILE A 420 25.19 -26.57 -30.55
C ILE A 420 25.11 -26.96 -32.02
N ARG A 421 25.53 -28.19 -32.35
CA ARG A 421 25.51 -28.75 -33.71
C ARG A 421 24.80 -30.11 -33.71
N PRO A 422 23.87 -30.36 -34.65
CA PRO A 422 23.31 -29.41 -35.61
C PRO A 422 22.46 -28.32 -34.93
N VAL A 423 22.41 -27.11 -35.51
CA VAL A 423 21.54 -26.03 -34.99
C VAL A 423 20.09 -26.42 -35.23
N THR A 424 19.30 -26.51 -34.17
CA THR A 424 17.86 -26.78 -34.28
C THR A 424 17.11 -25.50 -34.65
N LEU A 425 15.94 -25.64 -35.28
CA LEU A 425 15.04 -24.51 -35.56
C LEU A 425 14.73 -23.73 -34.27
N LEU A 426 14.53 -24.43 -33.15
CA LEU A 426 14.28 -23.81 -31.85
C LEU A 426 15.45 -22.93 -31.39
N ASN A 427 16.69 -23.41 -31.51
CA ASN A 427 17.87 -22.63 -31.14
C ASN A 427 18.02 -21.40 -32.04
N TYR A 428 17.77 -21.56 -33.34
CA TYR A 428 17.77 -20.44 -34.29
C TYR A 428 16.71 -19.39 -33.95
N SER A 429 15.47 -19.80 -33.68
CA SER A 429 14.39 -18.89 -33.27
C SER A 429 14.71 -18.16 -31.97
N ARG A 430 15.30 -18.83 -30.98
CA ARG A 430 15.75 -18.20 -29.72
C ARG A 430 16.83 -17.15 -29.97
N SER A 431 17.81 -17.43 -30.83
CA SER A 431 18.83 -16.45 -31.21
C SER A 431 18.23 -15.22 -31.89
N ILE A 432 17.23 -15.37 -32.76
CA ILE A 432 16.54 -14.22 -33.36
C ILE A 432 15.87 -13.36 -32.29
N LEU A 433 15.07 -13.97 -31.41
CA LEU A 433 14.36 -13.25 -30.35
C LEU A 433 15.33 -12.52 -29.41
N ALA A 434 16.42 -13.17 -29.01
CA ALA A 434 17.45 -12.55 -28.17
C ALA A 434 18.11 -11.35 -28.88
N ASN A 435 18.40 -11.44 -30.18
CA ASN A 435 18.95 -10.33 -30.96
C ASN A 435 17.98 -9.15 -31.05
N THR A 436 16.69 -9.41 -31.31
CA THR A 436 15.66 -8.36 -31.32
C THR A 436 15.58 -7.65 -29.96
N GLU A 437 15.64 -8.41 -28.87
CA GLU A 437 15.58 -7.86 -27.52
C GLU A 437 16.83 -7.04 -27.16
N ILE A 438 18.03 -7.47 -27.58
CA ILE A 438 19.27 -6.69 -27.43
C ILE A 438 19.16 -5.31 -28.11
N VAL A 439 18.59 -5.26 -29.32
CA VAL A 439 18.38 -3.99 -30.05
C VAL A 439 17.44 -3.08 -29.28
N ARG A 440 16.32 -3.62 -28.75
CA ARG A 440 15.37 -2.87 -27.91
C ARG A 440 16.05 -2.31 -26.66
N ILE A 441 16.80 -3.15 -25.93
CA ILE A 441 17.50 -2.77 -24.69
C ILE A 441 18.50 -1.64 -24.96
N ARG A 442 19.29 -1.72 -26.04
CA ARG A 442 20.27 -0.68 -26.40
C ARG A 442 19.62 0.67 -26.65
N GLU A 443 18.47 0.69 -27.30
CA GLU A 443 17.72 1.93 -27.53
C GLU A 443 17.19 2.52 -26.21
N ILE A 444 16.72 1.68 -25.29
CA ILE A 444 16.28 2.11 -23.95
C ILE A 444 17.47 2.66 -23.16
N LEU A 445 18.62 1.98 -23.17
CA LEU A 445 19.84 2.44 -22.49
C LEU A 445 20.29 3.82 -23.00
N ARG A 446 20.25 4.04 -24.32
CA ARG A 446 20.58 5.35 -24.92
C ARG A 446 19.64 6.46 -24.43
N LYS A 447 18.32 6.18 -24.39
CA LYS A 447 17.33 7.13 -23.85
C LYS A 447 17.55 7.40 -22.37
N ALA A 448 17.82 6.35 -21.58
CA ALA A 448 18.06 6.45 -20.14
C ALA A 448 19.28 7.31 -19.84
N LEU A 449 20.40 7.06 -20.54
CA LEU A 449 21.64 7.84 -20.37
C LEU A 449 21.41 9.33 -20.64
N ASN A 450 20.70 9.68 -21.72
CA ASN A 450 20.42 11.08 -22.04
C ASN A 450 19.53 11.72 -20.96
N GLN A 451 18.35 11.16 -20.70
CA GLN A 451 17.38 11.79 -19.80
C GLN A 451 17.83 11.79 -18.33
N PHE A 452 18.52 10.75 -17.87
CA PHE A 452 19.06 10.73 -16.52
C PHE A 452 20.19 11.75 -16.37
N THR A 453 21.05 11.92 -17.38
CA THR A 453 22.10 12.96 -17.34
C THR A 453 21.48 14.35 -17.24
N ASP A 454 20.46 14.63 -18.06
CA ASP A 454 19.75 15.92 -18.03
C ASP A 454 19.10 16.16 -16.66
N ALA A 455 18.39 15.18 -16.12
CA ALA A 455 17.74 15.27 -14.81
C ALA A 455 18.76 15.45 -13.67
N LEU A 456 19.90 14.76 -13.72
CA LEU A 456 20.94 14.88 -12.71
C LEU A 456 21.58 16.28 -12.69
N ASN A 457 21.78 16.87 -13.87
CA ASN A 457 22.38 18.19 -14.07
C ASN A 457 21.39 19.36 -13.88
N LEU A 458 20.10 19.08 -13.73
CA LEU A 458 19.09 20.11 -13.50
C LEU A 458 19.31 20.80 -12.14
N ASN A 459 19.49 22.12 -12.19
CA ASN A 459 19.50 22.99 -11.00
C ASN A 459 18.08 23.42 -10.68
N ILE A 460 17.54 22.94 -9.57
CA ILE A 460 16.19 23.28 -9.08
C ILE A 460 16.31 24.42 -8.06
N SER A 461 15.49 25.45 -8.23
CA SER A 461 15.34 26.58 -7.29
C SER A 461 14.00 26.52 -6.57
N GLU A 462 13.83 27.33 -5.51
CA GLU A 462 12.59 27.42 -4.72
C GLU A 462 11.34 27.79 -5.56
N ASP A 463 11.53 28.53 -6.66
CA ASP A 463 10.45 28.99 -7.55
C ASP A 463 10.17 28.04 -8.72
N SER A 464 10.81 26.87 -8.75
CA SER A 464 10.59 25.89 -9.82
C SER A 464 9.19 25.29 -9.69
N GLU A 465 8.29 25.65 -10.61
CA GLU A 465 6.96 25.03 -10.69
C GLU A 465 7.10 23.51 -10.85
N ILE A 466 6.48 22.77 -9.94
CA ILE A 466 6.35 21.31 -10.05
C ILE A 466 5.29 21.07 -11.12
N ASP A 467 5.62 20.23 -12.11
CA ASP A 467 4.67 19.78 -13.13
C ASP A 467 3.38 19.24 -12.47
N PRO A 468 2.19 19.80 -12.80
CA PRO A 468 0.89 19.35 -12.29
C PRO A 468 0.56 17.87 -12.56
N GLN A 469 1.32 17.21 -13.44
CA GLN A 469 1.22 15.78 -13.72
C GLN A 469 1.91 14.89 -12.67
N ASP A 470 2.24 15.42 -11.48
CA ASP A 470 2.82 14.67 -10.36
C ASP A 470 1.92 13.50 -9.96
N PHE A 471 2.48 12.30 -9.94
CA PHE A 471 1.81 11.08 -9.45
C PHE A 471 1.22 11.26 -8.05
N LEU A 472 1.88 12.00 -7.15
CA LEU A 472 1.35 12.28 -5.81
C LEU A 472 0.05 13.07 -5.90
N GLU A 473 0.01 14.12 -6.73
CA GLU A 473 -1.20 14.90 -6.94
C GLU A 473 -2.26 14.14 -7.74
N MET A 474 -1.86 13.33 -8.73
CA MET A 474 -2.77 12.49 -9.50
C MET A 474 -3.43 11.42 -8.64
N VAL A 475 -2.67 10.67 -7.84
CA VAL A 475 -3.18 9.67 -6.89
C VAL A 475 -4.03 10.36 -5.83
N GLU A 476 -3.63 11.52 -5.31
CA GLU A 476 -4.46 12.27 -4.38
C GLU A 476 -5.74 12.85 -5.02
N LYS A 477 -5.77 13.00 -6.35
CA LYS A 477 -6.92 13.43 -7.17
C LYS A 477 -7.72 12.26 -7.77
N GLU A 478 -7.24 11.01 -7.73
CA GLU A 478 -7.80 9.88 -8.50
C GLU A 478 -9.12 9.38 -7.89
N GLU A 479 -10.17 9.33 -8.71
CA GLU A 479 -11.54 8.99 -8.31
C GLU A 479 -11.71 7.50 -7.97
N GLU A 480 -11.00 6.60 -8.66
CA GLU A 480 -11.10 5.14 -8.52
C GLU A 480 -10.67 4.64 -7.13
N LEU A 481 -9.74 5.36 -6.47
CA LEU A 481 -9.30 5.09 -5.09
C LEU A 481 -10.40 5.31 -4.05
N LEU A 482 -11.33 6.22 -4.36
CA LEU A 482 -12.48 6.50 -3.51
C LEU A 482 -13.68 5.63 -3.90
N GLU A 483 -13.73 5.08 -5.11
CA GLU A 483 -14.65 3.99 -5.47
C GLU A 483 -14.37 2.75 -4.61
N ALA A 484 -13.10 2.43 -4.32
CA ALA A 484 -12.76 1.38 -3.35
C ALA A 484 -13.29 1.69 -1.94
N LEU A 485 -13.30 2.97 -1.51
CA LEU A 485 -13.95 3.41 -0.26
C LEU A 485 -15.49 3.38 -0.29
N GLN A 486 -16.10 3.40 -1.48
CA GLN A 486 -17.56 3.38 -1.69
C GLN A 486 -18.12 1.96 -1.89
N GLU A 487 -17.45 1.11 -2.68
CA GLU A 487 -17.88 -0.27 -2.98
C GLU A 487 -17.96 -1.13 -1.70
N GLU A 488 -17.23 -0.78 -0.64
CA GLU A 488 -17.30 -1.48 0.66
C GLU A 488 -18.37 -0.95 1.63
N THR A 489 -19.09 0.13 1.28
CA THR A 489 -20.30 0.55 2.00
C THR A 489 -21.59 -0.05 1.45
N ASP A 490 -21.55 -0.66 0.27
CA ASP A 490 -22.75 -1.13 -0.43
C ASP A 490 -22.95 -2.66 -0.36
N GLU A 491 -22.16 -3.39 0.46
CA GLU A 491 -22.58 -4.72 0.96
C GLU A 491 -23.56 -4.55 2.16
N GLU A 492 -24.65 -3.80 1.94
CA GLU A 492 -25.93 -3.90 2.66
C GLU A 492 -27.04 -4.00 1.61
N SER A 493 -27.18 -5.19 1.03
CA SER A 493 -28.46 -5.72 0.55
C SER A 493 -28.44 -7.25 0.63
N ASP A 494 -28.13 -7.78 1.83
CA ASP A 494 -28.49 -9.15 2.22
C ASP A 494 -29.97 -9.21 2.67
N ASN A 495 -30.84 -8.43 2.03
CA ASN A 495 -32.30 -8.48 2.20
C ASN A 495 -32.96 -8.55 0.81
N ASP A 496 -32.68 -9.62 0.07
CA ASP A 496 -33.58 -10.11 -0.98
C ASP A 496 -33.96 -11.57 -0.63
N GLU A 497 -34.55 -11.75 0.55
CA GLU A 497 -35.59 -12.75 0.78
C GLU A 497 -36.90 -11.98 0.97
N GLU A 498 -37.66 -11.77 -0.12
CA GLU A 498 -39.11 -11.93 -0.21
C GLU A 498 -39.66 -11.39 -1.55
N GLY A 499 -40.27 -12.28 -2.35
CA GLY A 499 -41.05 -11.95 -3.56
C GLY A 499 -40.22 -12.03 -4.85
N GLU A 500 -40.57 -12.78 -5.89
CA GLU A 500 -41.88 -13.26 -6.33
C GLU A 500 -41.72 -14.64 -7.00
N LYS A 501 -42.75 -15.47 -6.80
CA LYS A 501 -43.11 -16.55 -7.70
C LYS A 501 -43.29 -15.98 -9.12
N PHE A 502 -42.68 -16.59 -10.13
CA PHE A 502 -43.38 -17.16 -11.29
C PHE A 502 -42.50 -18.18 -12.01
#